data_AF-A0AA51MV33-F1
#
_entry.id   AF-A0AA51MV33-F1
#
_cell.length_a   1.000
_cell.length_b   1.000
_cell.length_c   1.000
_cell.angle_alpha   90.00
_cell.angle_beta   90.00
_cell.angle_gamma   90.00
#
_symmetry.space_group_name_H-M   'P 1'
#
loop_
_entity.id
_entity.type
_entity.pdbx_description
1 polymer ?
#
loop_
_entity_poly.entity_id
_entity_poly.type
_entity_poly.pdbx_seq_one_letter_code
_entity_poly.pdbx_strand_id
1 'polypeptide(L)'
;MKNRKIIFLLIITIFLIGCSEKNEKKEKIQLVEASGEGSTIYQNDNIKIKISDNIDEKESIYTSILNELHKINEFSPIENIEIEISKQHIVPKVDRIIKCDVKFIETEEFKKELIKKSYGIYDNWISEGLYAYIYDIEKKEVDYTTYYTNNDFSLFGARFFEPFSTKEEIDNIKSASRDLVEYLLKNNKKEELLKNNINISDIENWAKEKGIDLGYQRKIESLMNRMEVYDIADKFIINTKEEINGFKIDISIAEMEAQYSIATQYNTAEKIEQIILRFDRDILAIKNGIEQDSPRFYAEYKEVLNNVPKIEYIFDTTNSYDPIDGGFFSKGTDKINLRDINSHAHEYCHLFFYNPFMEKGITITRPKWLNEGIANYLDIIYSEASIKMIEDEFNNIPNYTELLFAQGFTENELKKLKSLYDDLLNLYIKNDIDINNIEEIAKSKNKRIMKNNLNVLYRVKFRKILGTNSNEGNAPMDLMNEGDTMDYHKNFSFFNYLVEEYGLEKMLYLNVTDFNGLTYKEVFGKTFEELKVDWTNYLQENIKGIESIL
;
A
#
# COMPACT_ATOMS: atom_id res chain seq x y z
N MET A 1 62.27 2.01 -46.39
CA MET A 1 60.88 1.66 -46.76
C MET A 1 60.23 0.76 -45.71
N LYS A 2 59.89 1.31 -44.55
CA LYS A 2 59.04 0.71 -43.51
C LYS A 2 58.20 1.84 -42.93
N ASN A 3 56.96 1.57 -42.55
CA ASN A 3 55.99 2.49 -41.92
C ASN A 3 55.09 3.35 -42.83
N ARG A 4 54.53 2.79 -43.91
CA ARG A 4 53.32 3.38 -44.55
C ARG A 4 52.09 2.47 -44.59
N LYS A 5 52.19 1.18 -44.23
CA LYS A 5 51.05 0.25 -44.27
C LYS A 5 50.27 0.12 -42.96
N ILE A 6 50.85 0.52 -41.81
CA ILE A 6 50.18 0.36 -40.50
C ILE A 6 49.27 1.55 -40.16
N ILE A 7 49.57 2.75 -40.66
CA ILE A 7 48.72 3.94 -40.43
C ILE A 7 47.42 3.89 -41.26
N PHE A 8 47.44 3.25 -42.44
CA PHE A 8 46.25 3.11 -43.28
C PHE A 8 45.24 2.08 -42.73
N LEU A 9 45.70 1.09 -41.95
CA LEU A 9 44.81 0.12 -41.32
C LEU A 9 44.07 0.69 -40.10
N LEU A 10 44.70 1.61 -39.36
CA LEU A 10 44.10 2.24 -38.17
C LEU A 10 43.04 3.29 -38.53
N ILE A 11 43.18 3.99 -39.66
CA ILE A 11 42.19 4.97 -40.13
C ILE A 11 40.92 4.27 -40.64
N ILE A 12 41.03 3.06 -41.18
CA ILE A 12 39.87 2.26 -41.62
C ILE A 12 39.10 1.68 -40.44
N THR A 13 39.76 1.36 -39.31
CA THR A 13 39.07 0.90 -38.09
C THR A 13 38.35 2.04 -37.37
N ILE A 14 38.91 3.26 -37.39
CA ILE A 14 38.27 4.44 -36.79
C ILE A 14 37.10 4.94 -37.66
N PHE A 15 37.14 4.77 -38.99
CA PHE A 15 35.98 5.08 -39.85
C PHE A 15 34.86 4.02 -39.80
N LEU A 16 35.15 2.77 -39.40
CA LEU A 16 34.12 1.73 -39.22
C LEU A 16 33.43 1.81 -37.85
N ILE A 17 34.05 2.44 -36.85
CA ILE A 17 33.43 2.72 -35.55
C ILE A 17 32.72 4.10 -35.55
N GLY A 18 33.08 5.00 -36.46
CA GLY A 18 32.51 6.35 -36.58
C GLY A 18 31.38 6.53 -37.60
N CYS A 19 30.84 5.46 -38.18
CA CYS A 19 29.73 5.52 -39.15
C CYS A 19 28.70 4.39 -38.91
N SER A 20 28.32 4.12 -37.65
CA SER A 20 27.17 3.26 -37.34
C SER A 20 25.97 4.02 -36.77
N GLU A 21 25.97 5.35 -36.82
CA GLU A 21 24.72 6.10 -36.74
C GLU A 21 24.01 5.99 -38.09
N LYS A 22 22.78 5.47 -38.07
CA LYS A 22 21.84 5.31 -39.20
C LYS A 22 22.10 4.10 -40.09
N ASN A 23 21.79 2.92 -39.56
CA ASN A 23 20.94 1.92 -40.21
C ASN A 23 20.75 0.75 -39.23
N GLU A 24 19.93 0.96 -38.19
CA GLU A 24 19.33 -0.16 -37.46
C GLU A 24 18.45 -0.94 -38.46
N LYS A 25 19.03 -1.95 -39.11
CA LYS A 25 18.21 -3.07 -39.57
C LYS A 25 17.59 -3.65 -38.31
N LYS A 26 16.31 -3.36 -38.08
CA LYS A 26 15.49 -3.99 -37.03
C LYS A 26 15.70 -5.50 -37.14
N GLU A 27 16.55 -6.06 -36.28
CA GLU A 27 16.85 -7.49 -36.33
C GLU A 27 15.57 -8.24 -35.99
N LYS A 28 15.21 -9.20 -36.85
CA LYS A 28 14.10 -10.09 -36.53
C LYS A 28 14.50 -10.89 -35.30
N ILE A 29 13.64 -10.88 -34.29
CA ILE A 29 13.73 -11.77 -33.12
C ILE A 29 13.98 -13.21 -33.60
N GLN A 30 15.04 -13.82 -33.10
CA GLN A 30 15.33 -15.24 -33.27
C GLN A 30 15.32 -15.88 -31.89
N LEU A 31 14.54 -16.93 -31.73
CA LEU A 31 14.45 -17.72 -30.49
C LEU A 31 14.90 -19.14 -30.78
N VAL A 32 15.69 -19.70 -29.88
CA VAL A 32 16.15 -21.08 -29.95
C VAL A 32 15.22 -21.94 -29.11
N GLU A 33 14.75 -23.04 -29.68
CA GLU A 33 14.01 -24.05 -28.92
C GLU A 33 14.95 -24.80 -27.97
N ALA A 34 14.57 -24.86 -26.70
CA ALA A 34 15.23 -25.61 -25.66
C ALA A 34 14.24 -26.63 -25.06
N SER A 35 14.73 -27.84 -24.79
CA SER A 35 13.96 -28.86 -24.10
C SER A 35 13.76 -28.47 -22.63
N GLY A 36 12.51 -28.25 -22.21
CA GLY A 36 12.13 -28.06 -20.81
C GLY A 36 11.40 -29.30 -20.28
N GLU A 37 11.58 -29.60 -18.99
CA GLU A 37 10.79 -30.65 -18.34
C GLU A 37 9.33 -30.19 -18.23
N GLY A 38 8.41 -30.87 -18.93
CA GLY A 38 6.98 -30.55 -18.93
C GLY A 38 6.55 -29.35 -19.79
N SER A 39 7.44 -28.79 -20.61
CA SER A 39 7.13 -27.66 -21.49
C SER A 39 8.11 -27.52 -22.66
N THR A 40 7.63 -26.98 -23.78
CA THR A 40 8.49 -26.47 -24.86
C THR A 40 8.92 -25.03 -24.53
N ILE A 41 10.21 -24.72 -24.60
CA ILE A 41 10.75 -23.39 -24.29
C ILE A 41 11.41 -22.80 -25.54
N TYR A 42 11.08 -21.56 -25.88
CA TYR A 42 11.74 -20.78 -26.94
C TYR A 42 12.39 -19.57 -26.29
N GLN A 43 13.70 -19.36 -26.48
CA GLN A 43 14.38 -18.27 -25.79
C GLN A 43 15.59 -17.68 -26.53
N ASN A 44 15.94 -16.45 -26.16
CA ASN A 44 17.23 -15.81 -26.37
C ASN A 44 17.63 -15.05 -25.08
N ASP A 45 18.58 -14.12 -25.14
CA ASP A 45 19.06 -13.38 -23.98
C ASP A 45 17.99 -12.47 -23.33
N ASN A 46 16.99 -12.04 -24.10
CA ASN A 46 16.00 -11.03 -23.70
C ASN A 46 14.56 -11.55 -23.63
N ILE A 47 14.26 -12.66 -24.30
CA ILE A 47 12.89 -13.15 -24.48
C ILE A 47 12.86 -14.64 -24.16
N LYS A 48 11.89 -15.05 -23.35
CA LYS A 48 11.62 -16.45 -23.03
C LYS A 48 10.13 -16.75 -23.11
N ILE A 49 9.76 -17.71 -23.95
CA ILE A 49 8.38 -18.20 -24.12
C ILE A 49 8.35 -19.66 -23.69
N LYS A 50 7.56 -19.97 -22.68
CA LYS A 50 7.35 -21.33 -22.16
C LYS A 50 5.92 -21.76 -22.45
N ILE A 51 5.74 -22.85 -23.18
CA ILE A 51 4.43 -23.43 -23.51
C ILE A 51 4.35 -24.82 -22.88
N SER A 52 3.43 -24.98 -21.92
CA SER A 52 3.27 -26.22 -21.17
C SER A 52 2.87 -27.40 -22.06
N ASP A 53 3.26 -28.63 -21.71
CA ASP A 53 2.94 -29.83 -22.49
C ASP A 53 1.46 -30.19 -22.53
N ASN A 54 0.67 -29.63 -21.62
CA ASN A 54 -0.79 -29.77 -21.61
C ASN A 54 -1.49 -28.87 -22.64
N ILE A 55 -0.76 -28.10 -23.44
CA ILE A 55 -1.27 -27.21 -24.49
C ILE A 55 -1.09 -27.86 -25.86
N ASP A 56 -2.19 -27.90 -26.61
CA ASP A 56 -2.23 -28.33 -28.00
C ASP A 56 -1.80 -27.16 -28.92
N GLU A 57 -1.40 -27.44 -30.16
CA GLU A 57 -1.06 -26.40 -31.16
C GLU A 57 0.08 -25.42 -30.76
N LYS A 58 1.09 -25.91 -30.04
CA LYS A 58 2.21 -25.11 -29.52
C LYS A 58 2.90 -24.23 -30.59
N GLU A 59 3.07 -24.74 -31.81
CA GLU A 59 3.68 -23.98 -32.92
C GLU A 59 2.84 -22.77 -33.34
N SER A 60 1.51 -22.92 -33.37
CA SER A 60 0.58 -21.84 -33.71
C SER A 60 0.62 -20.75 -32.63
N ILE A 61 0.58 -21.16 -31.37
CA ILE A 61 0.67 -20.27 -30.21
C ILE A 61 2.00 -19.51 -30.21
N TYR A 62 3.11 -20.23 -30.39
CA TYR A 62 4.43 -19.63 -30.52
C TYR A 62 4.48 -18.59 -31.64
N THR A 63 3.93 -18.92 -32.81
CA THR A 63 3.90 -18.02 -33.97
C THR A 63 3.06 -16.77 -33.70
N SER A 64 1.91 -16.91 -33.03
CA SER A 64 1.05 -15.79 -32.64
C SER A 64 1.81 -14.82 -31.72
N ILE A 65 2.41 -15.33 -30.63
CA ILE A 65 3.21 -14.53 -29.69
C ILE A 65 4.41 -13.87 -30.39
N LEU A 66 5.14 -14.62 -31.23
CA LEU A 66 6.33 -14.12 -31.92
C LEU A 66 5.99 -12.96 -32.88
N ASN A 67 4.85 -13.04 -33.58
CA ASN A 67 4.40 -11.96 -34.46
C ASN A 67 4.13 -10.66 -33.69
N GLU A 68 3.53 -10.77 -32.51
CA GLU A 68 3.26 -9.61 -31.66
C GLU A 68 4.55 -9.03 -31.08
N LEU A 69 5.47 -9.88 -30.61
CA LEU A 69 6.81 -9.46 -30.16
C LEU A 69 7.61 -8.79 -31.29
N HIS A 70 7.50 -9.27 -32.53
CA HIS A 70 8.15 -8.62 -33.68
C HIS A 70 7.66 -7.18 -33.86
N LYS A 71 6.34 -6.96 -33.86
CA LYS A 71 5.75 -5.61 -33.99
C LYS A 71 6.22 -4.69 -32.87
N ILE A 72 6.26 -5.18 -31.64
CA ILE A 72 6.74 -4.42 -30.48
C ILE A 72 8.23 -4.10 -30.65
N ASN A 73 9.06 -5.08 -30.99
CA ASN A 73 10.50 -4.89 -31.19
C ASN A 73 10.82 -3.95 -32.37
N GLU A 74 9.92 -3.83 -33.34
CA GLU A 74 10.05 -2.84 -34.39
C GLU A 74 9.88 -1.41 -33.90
N PHE A 75 9.13 -1.19 -32.82
CA PHE A 75 9.03 0.11 -32.18
C PHE A 75 10.28 0.42 -31.35
N SER A 76 10.73 -0.49 -30.50
CA SER A 76 11.96 -0.37 -29.70
C SER A 76 12.48 -1.75 -29.30
N PRO A 77 13.80 -1.95 -29.12
CA PRO A 77 14.34 -3.24 -28.69
C PRO A 77 13.71 -3.73 -27.37
N ILE A 78 13.37 -5.02 -27.32
CA ILE A 78 12.87 -5.67 -26.12
C ILE A 78 14.06 -6.03 -25.21
N GLU A 79 13.98 -5.65 -23.93
CA GLU A 79 15.08 -5.85 -22.98
C GLU A 79 14.97 -7.17 -22.22
N ASN A 80 13.83 -7.45 -21.58
CA ASN A 80 13.64 -8.66 -20.79
C ASN A 80 12.16 -9.01 -20.62
N ILE A 81 11.72 -10.14 -21.16
CA ILE A 81 10.34 -10.61 -21.03
C ILE A 81 10.29 -12.14 -20.92
N GLU A 82 9.48 -12.63 -19.98
CA GLU A 82 9.15 -14.04 -19.86
C GLU A 82 7.63 -14.24 -19.97
N ILE A 83 7.21 -15.23 -20.76
CA ILE A 83 5.82 -15.57 -21.04
C ILE A 83 5.64 -17.06 -20.76
N GLU A 84 4.65 -17.43 -19.96
CA GLU A 84 4.31 -18.81 -19.61
C GLU A 84 2.85 -19.13 -19.94
N ILE A 85 2.64 -20.06 -20.88
CA ILE A 85 1.31 -20.50 -21.32
C ILE A 85 0.96 -21.85 -20.71
N SER A 86 -0.19 -21.94 -20.04
CA SER A 86 -0.72 -23.20 -19.47
C SER A 86 -2.23 -23.18 -19.33
N LYS A 87 -2.88 -24.37 -19.37
CA LYS A 87 -4.32 -24.52 -19.08
C LYS A 87 -4.69 -24.12 -17.64
N GLN A 88 -3.70 -24.01 -16.74
CA GLN A 88 -3.88 -23.69 -15.32
C GLN A 88 -3.82 -22.19 -15.01
N HIS A 89 -3.31 -21.37 -15.93
CA HIS A 89 -3.11 -19.94 -15.69
C HIS A 89 -4.33 -19.17 -16.18
N ILE A 90 -5.15 -18.64 -15.26
CA ILE A 90 -6.36 -17.90 -15.65
C ILE A 90 -6.06 -16.43 -15.91
N VAL A 91 -5.08 -15.83 -15.23
CA VAL A 91 -4.72 -14.40 -15.35
C VAL A 91 -3.27 -14.18 -14.87
N PRO A 92 -2.50 -13.18 -15.39
CA PRO A 92 -1.11 -12.94 -15.00
C PRO A 92 -0.87 -12.94 -13.50
N LYS A 93 0.03 -13.83 -13.08
CA LYS A 93 0.78 -13.63 -11.83
C LYS A 93 1.71 -12.46 -12.08
N VAL A 94 1.43 -11.34 -11.44
CA VAL A 94 2.01 -10.00 -11.68
C VAL A 94 3.44 -9.89 -11.12
N ASP A 95 4.29 -10.84 -11.51
CA ASP A 95 5.73 -10.76 -11.36
C ASP A 95 6.31 -10.25 -12.71
N ARG A 96 7.61 -10.46 -12.93
CA ARG A 96 8.30 -10.22 -14.21
C ARG A 96 7.83 -11.13 -15.37
N ILE A 97 6.83 -11.97 -15.16
CA ILE A 97 6.43 -13.07 -16.06
C ILE A 97 4.95 -12.95 -16.40
N ILE A 98 4.59 -12.93 -17.69
CA ILE A 98 3.20 -13.03 -18.13
C ILE A 98 2.77 -14.49 -18.07
N LYS A 99 1.81 -14.83 -17.19
CA LYS A 99 1.25 -16.18 -17.10
C LYS A 99 -0.21 -16.19 -17.56
N CYS A 100 -0.53 -16.95 -18.60
CA CYS A 100 -1.89 -16.96 -19.14
C CYS A 100 -2.27 -18.28 -19.83
N ASP A 101 -3.56 -18.43 -20.15
CA ASP A 101 -4.05 -19.48 -21.02
C ASP A 101 -3.99 -19.07 -22.51
N VAL A 102 -4.36 -20.00 -23.38
CA VAL A 102 -4.36 -19.76 -24.84
C VAL A 102 -5.38 -18.71 -25.26
N LYS A 103 -6.50 -18.57 -24.54
CA LYS A 103 -7.57 -17.64 -24.92
C LYS A 103 -7.14 -16.20 -24.73
N PHE A 104 -6.34 -15.93 -23.70
CA PHE A 104 -5.85 -14.60 -23.41
C PHE A 104 -4.94 -14.03 -24.49
N ILE A 105 -4.16 -14.88 -25.17
CA ILE A 105 -3.15 -14.47 -26.17
C ILE A 105 -3.76 -13.64 -27.32
N GLU A 106 -5.02 -13.90 -27.66
CA GLU A 106 -5.71 -13.22 -28.76
C GLU A 106 -6.38 -11.89 -28.36
N THR A 107 -6.24 -11.48 -27.08
CA THR A 107 -6.90 -10.28 -26.54
C THR A 107 -6.09 -9.00 -26.76
N GLU A 108 -6.76 -7.86 -26.64
CA GLU A 108 -6.12 -6.54 -26.60
C GLU A 108 -5.26 -6.38 -25.34
N GLU A 109 -5.76 -6.88 -24.21
CA GLU A 109 -5.10 -6.86 -22.92
C GLU A 109 -3.76 -7.58 -22.96
N PHE A 110 -3.66 -8.73 -23.66
CA PHE A 110 -2.39 -9.42 -23.84
C PHE A 110 -1.34 -8.57 -24.57
N LYS A 111 -1.73 -7.84 -25.62
CA LYS A 111 -0.83 -6.95 -26.36
C LYS A 111 -0.34 -5.79 -25.49
N LYS A 112 -1.22 -5.23 -24.66
CA LYS A 112 -0.84 -4.19 -23.67
C LYS A 112 0.13 -4.74 -22.64
N GLU A 113 -0.10 -5.95 -22.12
CA GLU A 113 0.83 -6.59 -21.18
C GLU A 113 2.17 -6.93 -21.82
N LEU A 114 2.20 -7.38 -23.08
CA LEU A 114 3.45 -7.54 -23.82
C LEU A 114 4.24 -6.23 -23.89
N ILE A 115 3.58 -5.11 -24.21
CA ILE A 115 4.22 -3.78 -24.24
C ILE A 115 4.77 -3.42 -22.85
N LYS A 116 3.94 -3.58 -21.80
CA LYS A 116 4.35 -3.28 -20.42
C LYS A 116 5.61 -4.04 -20.03
N LYS A 117 5.60 -5.36 -20.18
CA LYS A 117 6.71 -6.21 -19.73
C LYS A 117 7.92 -6.12 -20.65
N SER A 118 7.74 -5.84 -21.94
CA SER A 118 8.86 -5.64 -22.88
C SER A 118 9.72 -4.41 -22.53
N TYR A 119 9.10 -3.38 -21.95
CA TYR A 119 9.75 -2.08 -21.69
C TYR A 119 9.82 -1.72 -20.19
N GLY A 120 9.32 -2.56 -19.29
CA GLY A 120 9.28 -2.25 -17.85
C GLY A 120 8.33 -1.09 -17.50
N ILE A 121 7.25 -0.92 -18.26
CA ILE A 121 6.24 0.11 -18.04
C ILE A 121 5.21 -0.37 -17.02
N TYR A 122 4.94 0.45 -16.01
CA TYR A 122 3.95 0.18 -14.97
C TYR A 122 2.65 0.94 -15.24
N ASP A 123 2.72 2.17 -15.75
CA ASP A 123 1.54 2.99 -15.86
C ASP A 123 0.60 2.54 -17.00
N ASN A 124 -0.67 2.28 -16.65
CA ASN A 124 -1.68 1.84 -17.61
C ASN A 124 -1.85 2.82 -18.79
N TRP A 125 -1.77 4.12 -18.55
CA TRP A 125 -1.93 5.15 -19.58
C TRP A 125 -0.85 5.07 -20.67
N ILE A 126 0.41 4.75 -20.30
CA ILE A 126 1.49 4.59 -21.26
C ILE A 126 1.23 3.36 -22.13
N SER A 127 0.87 2.24 -21.51
CA SER A 127 0.58 0.99 -22.23
C SER A 127 -0.60 1.14 -23.18
N GLU A 128 -1.65 1.85 -22.78
CA GLU A 128 -2.82 2.16 -23.62
C GLU A 128 -2.42 2.99 -24.84
N GLY A 129 -1.65 4.07 -24.63
CA GLY A 129 -1.23 4.96 -25.71
C GLY A 129 -0.24 4.30 -26.67
N LEU A 130 0.73 3.53 -26.16
CA LEU A 130 1.68 2.78 -26.98
C LEU A 130 0.99 1.66 -27.77
N TYR A 131 0.02 0.97 -27.17
CA TYR A 131 -0.78 -0.01 -27.89
C TYR A 131 -1.47 0.63 -29.11
N ALA A 132 -2.16 1.75 -28.90
CA ALA A 132 -2.81 2.43 -30.01
C ALA A 132 -1.81 2.89 -31.09
N TYR A 133 -0.63 3.38 -30.68
CA TYR A 133 0.39 3.86 -31.61
C TYR A 133 1.05 2.73 -32.41
N ILE A 134 1.46 1.63 -31.76
CA ILE A 134 2.17 0.50 -32.39
C ILE A 134 1.25 -0.26 -33.36
N TYR A 135 -0.03 -0.36 -33.01
CA TYR A 135 -1.01 -1.13 -33.77
C TYR A 135 -1.89 -0.30 -34.69
N ASP A 136 -1.60 1.01 -34.83
CA ASP A 136 -2.35 1.95 -35.66
C ASP A 136 -3.87 1.89 -35.41
N ILE A 137 -4.25 1.85 -34.13
CA ILE A 137 -5.65 1.76 -33.71
C ILE A 137 -6.30 3.13 -33.91
N GLU A 138 -7.38 3.17 -34.69
CA GLU A 138 -8.10 4.41 -34.97
C GLU A 138 -8.53 5.14 -33.69
N LYS A 139 -8.37 6.47 -33.70
CA LYS A 139 -8.86 7.33 -32.63
C LYS A 139 -10.39 7.32 -32.65
N LYS A 140 -11.01 6.73 -31.63
CA LYS A 140 -12.42 6.97 -31.34
C LYS A 140 -12.58 8.48 -31.12
N GLU A 141 -13.50 9.12 -31.83
CA GLU A 141 -13.83 10.54 -31.61
C GLU A 141 -14.48 10.69 -30.23
N VAL A 142 -13.65 10.90 -29.22
CA VAL A 142 -14.04 11.25 -27.86
C VAL A 142 -13.45 12.62 -27.57
N ASP A 143 -14.31 13.61 -27.36
CA ASP A 143 -13.89 14.96 -26.97
C ASP A 143 -13.55 15.01 -25.47
N TYR A 144 -12.40 14.45 -25.12
CA TYR A 144 -11.90 14.46 -23.76
C TYR A 144 -11.57 15.86 -23.25
N THR A 145 -11.38 16.83 -24.15
CA THR A 145 -11.11 18.22 -23.74
C THR A 145 -12.33 18.86 -23.09
N THR A 146 -13.51 18.63 -23.64
CA THR A 146 -14.78 19.05 -23.03
C THR A 146 -15.04 18.29 -21.72
N TYR A 147 -14.74 16.99 -21.67
CA TYR A 147 -14.90 16.20 -20.44
C TYR A 147 -14.06 16.75 -19.27
N TYR A 148 -12.75 16.97 -19.48
CA TYR A 148 -11.85 17.48 -18.45
C TYR A 148 -11.96 18.99 -18.20
N THR A 149 -12.89 19.70 -18.87
CA THR A 149 -13.27 21.05 -18.45
C THR A 149 -14.02 21.02 -17.12
N ASN A 150 -14.73 19.92 -16.82
CA ASN A 150 -15.59 19.79 -15.65
C ASN A 150 -15.20 18.63 -14.72
N ASN A 151 -14.13 17.90 -15.04
CA ASN A 151 -13.69 16.73 -14.29
C ASN A 151 -12.18 16.80 -14.04
N ASP A 152 -11.74 16.29 -12.90
CA ASP A 152 -10.33 16.21 -12.56
C ASP A 152 -9.59 15.24 -13.50
N PHE A 153 -8.47 15.69 -14.06
CA PHE A 153 -7.60 14.85 -14.85
C PHE A 153 -6.66 14.04 -13.95
N SER A 154 -6.63 12.73 -14.15
CA SER A 154 -5.68 11.82 -13.51
C SER A 154 -5.31 10.68 -14.44
N LEU A 155 -4.03 10.35 -14.48
CA LEU A 155 -3.44 9.25 -15.25
C LEU A 155 -3.38 7.94 -14.45
N PHE A 156 -3.99 7.90 -13.26
CA PHE A 156 -3.95 6.75 -12.37
C PHE A 156 -4.62 5.51 -12.98
N GLY A 157 -3.98 4.34 -12.80
CA GLY A 157 -4.38 3.11 -13.46
C GLY A 157 -5.80 2.62 -13.15
N ALA A 158 -6.32 2.86 -11.94
CA ALA A 158 -7.67 2.41 -11.58
C ALA A 158 -8.76 3.14 -12.39
N ARG A 159 -8.47 4.30 -12.98
CA ARG A 159 -9.42 5.06 -13.81
C ARG A 159 -9.76 4.40 -15.14
N PHE A 160 -9.03 3.35 -15.50
CA PHE A 160 -9.24 2.58 -16.73
C PHE A 160 -10.26 1.44 -16.56
N PHE A 161 -10.79 1.23 -15.35
CA PHE A 161 -11.58 0.03 -15.03
C PHE A 161 -12.89 0.37 -14.31
N GLU A 162 -13.96 -0.33 -14.70
CA GLU A 162 -15.19 -0.39 -13.90
C GLU A 162 -14.95 -1.30 -12.69
N PRO A 163 -15.62 -1.10 -11.54
CA PRO A 163 -16.55 -0.01 -11.24
C PRO A 163 -15.89 1.23 -10.60
N PHE A 164 -14.56 1.32 -10.56
CA PHE A 164 -13.87 2.51 -9.98
C PHE A 164 -14.13 3.79 -10.75
N SER A 165 -14.36 3.65 -12.05
CA SER A 165 -14.65 4.73 -12.98
C SER A 165 -15.84 4.39 -13.86
N THR A 166 -16.52 5.43 -14.33
CA THR A 166 -17.64 5.27 -15.28
C THR A 166 -17.13 4.96 -16.67
N LYS A 167 -17.96 4.35 -17.53
CA LYS A 167 -17.61 4.12 -18.95
C LYS A 167 -17.22 5.39 -19.68
N GLU A 168 -17.87 6.52 -19.37
CA GLU A 168 -17.52 7.83 -19.93
C GLU A 168 -16.10 8.23 -19.53
N GLU A 169 -15.74 8.13 -18.25
CA GLU A 169 -14.38 8.42 -17.78
C GLU A 169 -13.35 7.51 -18.44
N ILE A 170 -13.62 6.20 -18.53
CA ILE A 170 -12.73 5.22 -19.14
C ILE A 170 -12.46 5.54 -20.62
N ASP A 171 -13.50 5.90 -21.38
CA ASP A 171 -13.35 6.30 -22.78
C ASP A 171 -12.50 7.58 -22.92
N ASN A 172 -12.72 8.56 -22.03
CA ASN A 172 -11.98 9.83 -22.03
C ASN A 172 -10.52 9.65 -21.66
N ILE A 173 -10.21 8.88 -20.62
CA ILE A 173 -8.81 8.66 -20.19
C ILE A 173 -8.03 7.84 -21.21
N LYS A 174 -8.66 6.84 -21.87
CA LYS A 174 -8.05 6.11 -22.98
C LYS A 174 -7.75 7.05 -24.15
N SER A 175 -8.70 7.91 -24.52
CA SER A 175 -8.50 8.88 -25.62
C SER A 175 -7.38 9.88 -25.30
N ALA A 176 -7.37 10.43 -24.08
CA ALA A 176 -6.32 11.33 -23.61
C ALA A 176 -4.95 10.66 -23.58
N SER A 177 -4.86 9.40 -23.14
CA SER A 177 -3.62 8.61 -23.10
C SER A 177 -3.00 8.43 -24.48
N ARG A 178 -3.82 8.15 -25.50
CA ARG A 178 -3.37 7.99 -26.89
C ARG A 178 -2.82 9.30 -27.46
N ASP A 179 -3.54 10.40 -27.25
CA ASP A 179 -3.10 11.72 -27.70
C ASP A 179 -1.82 12.17 -26.98
N LEU A 180 -1.74 11.91 -25.67
CA LEU A 180 -0.57 12.25 -24.85
C LEU A 180 0.68 11.45 -25.28
N VAL A 181 0.56 10.13 -25.48
CA VAL A 181 1.69 9.33 -25.99
C VAL A 181 2.15 9.82 -27.36
N GLU A 182 1.22 10.13 -28.26
CA GLU A 182 1.57 10.69 -29.58
C GLU A 182 2.29 12.04 -29.45
N TYR A 183 1.82 12.91 -28.55
CA TYR A 183 2.47 14.17 -28.23
C TYR A 183 3.90 13.95 -27.72
N LEU A 184 4.10 13.05 -26.75
CA LEU A 184 5.40 12.76 -26.17
C LEU A 184 6.38 12.22 -27.22
N LEU A 185 5.93 11.32 -28.09
CA LEU A 185 6.75 10.79 -29.18
C LEU A 185 7.15 11.89 -30.18
N LYS A 186 6.24 12.80 -30.52
CA LYS A 186 6.52 13.96 -31.40
C LYS A 186 7.49 14.96 -30.77
N ASN A 187 7.58 15.00 -29.44
CA ASN A 187 8.43 15.91 -28.69
C ASN A 187 9.72 15.23 -28.16
N ASN A 188 10.17 14.16 -28.82
CA ASN A 188 11.41 13.44 -28.50
C ASN A 188 11.47 12.83 -27.09
N LYS A 189 10.32 12.47 -26.50
CA LYS A 189 10.22 11.85 -25.15
C LYS A 189 10.12 10.32 -25.17
N LYS A 190 10.54 9.68 -26.26
CA LYS A 190 10.44 8.22 -26.42
C LYS A 190 11.21 7.47 -25.34
N GLU A 191 12.43 7.91 -25.02
CA GLU A 191 13.28 7.22 -24.04
C GLU A 191 12.70 7.33 -22.63
N GLU A 192 12.27 8.52 -22.21
CA GLU A 192 11.63 8.74 -20.91
C GLU A 192 10.30 7.99 -20.79
N LEU A 193 9.51 7.93 -21.87
CA LEU A 193 8.26 7.18 -21.93
C LEU A 193 8.51 5.68 -21.71
N LEU A 194 9.48 5.11 -22.43
CA LEU A 194 9.81 3.68 -22.33
C LEU A 194 10.44 3.33 -20.98
N LYS A 195 11.11 4.26 -20.32
CA LYS A 195 11.64 4.07 -18.95
C LYS A 195 10.61 4.36 -17.86
N ASN A 196 9.34 4.60 -18.22
CA ASN A 196 8.28 4.95 -17.27
C ASN A 196 8.72 6.12 -16.36
N ASN A 197 9.24 7.21 -16.96
CA ASN A 197 9.86 8.32 -16.23
C ASN A 197 9.42 9.69 -16.79
N ILE A 198 8.12 9.85 -17.01
CA ILE A 198 7.51 11.09 -17.53
C ILE A 198 7.16 12.01 -16.37
N ASN A 199 7.64 13.25 -16.36
CA ASN A 199 7.31 14.22 -15.31
C ASN A 199 6.09 15.05 -15.71
N ILE A 200 5.45 15.70 -14.74
CA ILE A 200 4.32 16.61 -15.04
C ILE A 200 4.75 17.72 -16.00
N SER A 201 5.98 18.24 -15.86
CA SER A 201 6.54 19.23 -16.78
C SER A 201 6.60 18.78 -18.23
N ASP A 202 6.71 17.46 -18.49
CA ASP A 202 6.76 16.91 -19.84
C ASP A 202 5.37 16.94 -20.53
N ILE A 203 4.29 17.07 -19.75
CA ILE A 203 2.89 17.05 -20.25
C ILE A 203 2.18 18.40 -20.11
N GLU A 204 2.83 19.41 -19.51
CA GLU A 204 2.24 20.73 -19.25
C GLU A 204 1.79 21.46 -20.52
N ASN A 205 2.64 21.46 -21.56
CA ASN A 205 2.32 22.12 -22.81
C ASN A 205 1.19 21.40 -23.54
N TRP A 206 1.19 20.06 -23.54
CA TRP A 206 0.08 19.26 -24.05
C TRP A 206 -1.23 19.61 -23.34
N ALA A 207 -1.23 19.59 -22.00
CA ALA A 207 -2.44 19.90 -21.23
C ALA A 207 -2.93 21.32 -21.52
N LYS A 208 -2.02 22.30 -21.61
CA LYS A 208 -2.34 23.69 -21.95
C LYS A 208 -2.96 23.82 -23.34
N GLU A 209 -2.42 23.14 -24.35
CA GLU A 209 -2.96 23.12 -25.71
C GLU A 209 -4.37 22.53 -25.76
N LYS A 210 -4.66 21.57 -24.87
CA LYS A 210 -5.95 20.87 -24.76
C LYS A 210 -6.92 21.50 -23.76
N GLY A 211 -6.50 22.54 -23.03
CA GLY A 211 -7.31 23.16 -21.98
C GLY A 211 -7.56 22.27 -20.76
N ILE A 212 -6.69 21.30 -20.49
CA ILE A 212 -6.79 20.39 -19.33
C ILE A 212 -6.10 21.01 -18.11
N ASP A 213 -6.79 21.02 -16.98
CA ASP A 213 -6.19 21.38 -15.69
C ASP A 213 -5.44 20.19 -15.07
N LEU A 214 -4.14 20.38 -14.83
CA LEU A 214 -3.28 19.39 -14.15
C LEU A 214 -3.27 19.55 -12.63
N GLY A 215 -4.09 20.45 -12.07
CA GLY A 215 -4.14 20.75 -10.64
C GLY A 215 -4.34 19.51 -9.77
N TYR A 216 -5.24 18.61 -10.15
CA TYR A 216 -5.44 17.35 -9.44
C TYR A 216 -4.29 16.35 -9.65
N GLN A 217 -3.89 16.09 -10.90
CA GLN A 217 -2.76 15.21 -11.21
C GLN A 217 -1.47 15.60 -10.47
N ARG A 218 -1.21 16.90 -10.26
CA ARG A 218 -0.07 17.37 -9.44
C ARG A 218 -0.15 16.96 -7.98
N LYS A 219 -1.35 16.91 -7.39
CA LYS A 219 -1.53 16.46 -5.99
C LYS A 219 -1.19 14.98 -5.82
N ILE A 220 -1.31 14.20 -6.89
CA ILE A 220 -1.07 12.75 -6.91
C ILE A 220 0.17 12.37 -7.74
N GLU A 221 1.08 13.32 -8.00
CA GLU A 221 2.22 13.14 -8.90
C GLU A 221 3.11 11.94 -8.50
N SER A 222 3.22 11.65 -7.20
CA SER A 222 3.97 10.49 -6.69
C SER A 222 3.40 9.13 -7.09
N LEU A 223 2.17 9.07 -7.59
CA LEU A 223 1.55 7.84 -8.12
C LEU A 223 1.89 7.62 -9.59
N MET A 224 2.22 8.68 -10.32
CA MET A 224 2.65 8.58 -11.71
C MET A 224 4.00 7.89 -11.78
N ASN A 225 4.23 7.10 -12.83
CA ASN A 225 5.46 6.34 -13.05
C ASN A 225 5.71 5.22 -12.02
N ARG A 226 4.72 4.84 -11.22
CA ARG A 226 4.94 4.01 -10.04
C ARG A 226 4.19 2.69 -10.04
N MET A 227 2.98 2.63 -10.59
CA MET A 227 2.14 1.46 -10.39
C MET A 227 1.30 1.07 -11.59
N GLU A 228 1.02 -0.22 -11.63
CA GLU A 228 0.17 -0.89 -12.60
C GLU A 228 -1.09 -1.39 -11.91
N VAL A 229 -2.20 -1.34 -12.64
CA VAL A 229 -3.49 -1.87 -12.20
C VAL A 229 -3.93 -2.97 -13.16
N TYR A 230 -4.40 -4.07 -12.56
CA TYR A 230 -4.88 -5.26 -13.25
C TYR A 230 -6.32 -5.54 -12.90
N ASP A 231 -7.10 -5.88 -13.93
CA ASP A 231 -8.38 -6.56 -13.78
C ASP A 231 -8.15 -8.07 -13.93
N ILE A 232 -8.34 -8.80 -12.83
CA ILE A 232 -8.10 -10.23 -12.72
C ILE A 232 -9.36 -10.95 -12.25
N ALA A 233 -10.26 -11.23 -13.20
CA ALA A 233 -11.45 -12.07 -13.05
C ALA A 233 -12.39 -11.70 -11.88
N ASP A 234 -11.99 -11.99 -10.64
CA ASP A 234 -12.70 -11.71 -9.40
C ASP A 234 -12.06 -10.60 -8.55
N LYS A 235 -10.91 -10.04 -8.98
CA LYS A 235 -10.13 -9.07 -8.21
C LYS A 235 -9.49 -7.98 -9.07
N PHE A 236 -9.34 -6.81 -8.48
CA PHE A 236 -8.39 -5.81 -8.95
C PHE A 236 -7.08 -5.93 -8.18
N ILE A 237 -5.95 -5.85 -8.90
CA ILE A 237 -4.63 -5.80 -8.29
C ILE A 237 -3.96 -4.47 -8.63
N ILE A 238 -3.57 -3.72 -7.62
CA ILE A 238 -2.73 -2.53 -7.75
C ILE A 238 -1.33 -2.91 -7.28
N ASN A 239 -0.33 -2.81 -8.15
CA ASN A 239 1.04 -3.23 -7.86
C ASN A 239 2.02 -2.10 -8.14
N THR A 240 2.81 -1.75 -7.12
CA THR A 240 3.89 -0.77 -7.27
C THR A 240 5.15 -1.38 -7.86
N LYS A 241 5.98 -0.57 -8.50
CA LYS A 241 7.28 -0.98 -9.06
C LYS A 241 8.32 -1.31 -7.99
N GLU A 242 8.20 -0.73 -6.80
CA GLU A 242 9.21 -0.89 -5.76
C GLU A 242 9.12 -2.25 -5.08
N GLU A 243 10.18 -3.06 -5.15
CA GLU A 243 10.27 -4.33 -4.38
C GLU A 243 10.60 -4.11 -2.89
N ILE A 244 11.12 -2.92 -2.56
CA ILE A 244 11.44 -2.49 -1.20
C ILE A 244 10.60 -1.25 -0.90
N ASN A 245 9.87 -1.26 0.22
CA ASN A 245 8.91 -0.24 0.63
C ASN A 245 7.78 0.01 -0.38
N GLY A 246 7.56 -0.90 -1.32
CA GLY A 246 6.37 -0.90 -2.17
C GLY A 246 5.22 -1.67 -1.54
N PHE A 247 4.11 -1.71 -2.27
CA PHE A 247 2.96 -2.51 -1.92
C PHE A 247 2.27 -3.12 -3.16
N LYS A 248 1.48 -4.14 -2.88
CA LYS A 248 0.48 -4.76 -3.73
C LYS A 248 -0.86 -4.69 -3.00
N ILE A 249 -1.94 -4.30 -3.65
CA ILE A 249 -3.29 -4.24 -3.06
C ILE A 249 -4.20 -5.13 -3.88
N ASP A 250 -4.78 -6.15 -3.22
CA ASP A 250 -5.78 -7.03 -3.78
C ASP A 250 -7.17 -6.57 -3.31
N ILE A 251 -8.05 -6.24 -4.26
CA ILE A 251 -9.40 -5.73 -4.01
C ILE A 251 -10.41 -6.67 -4.66
N SER A 252 -11.39 -7.17 -3.90
CA SER A 252 -12.43 -8.07 -4.42
C SER A 252 -13.50 -7.32 -5.24
N ILE A 253 -13.77 -7.78 -6.47
CA ILE A 253 -14.82 -7.22 -7.34
C ILE A 253 -16.21 -7.47 -6.74
N ALA A 254 -16.44 -8.69 -6.24
CA ALA A 254 -17.72 -9.08 -5.67
C ALA A 254 -18.15 -8.18 -4.51
N GLU A 255 -17.18 -7.68 -3.71
CA GLU A 255 -17.47 -6.77 -2.60
C GLU A 255 -17.88 -5.39 -3.07
N MET A 256 -17.23 -4.88 -4.10
CA MET A 256 -17.54 -3.58 -4.69
C MET A 256 -18.93 -3.60 -5.34
N GLU A 257 -19.29 -4.69 -6.02
CA GLU A 257 -20.61 -4.86 -6.64
C GLU A 257 -21.73 -5.06 -5.61
N ALA A 258 -21.46 -5.74 -4.50
CA ALA A 258 -22.45 -5.99 -3.45
C ALA A 258 -22.82 -4.73 -2.65
N GLN A 259 -22.11 -3.61 -2.85
CA GLN A 259 -22.35 -2.32 -2.18
C GLN A 259 -22.46 -2.43 -0.65
N TYR A 260 -21.66 -3.31 -0.04
CA TYR A 260 -21.54 -3.31 1.41
C TYR A 260 -21.07 -1.92 1.89
N SER A 261 -21.57 -1.45 3.04
CA SER A 261 -21.17 -0.15 3.61
C SER A 261 -19.65 0.00 3.71
N ILE A 262 -18.94 -1.10 3.94
CA ILE A 262 -17.49 -1.18 4.07
C ILE A 262 -16.77 -0.97 2.71
N ALA A 263 -17.28 -1.52 1.61
CA ALA A 263 -16.69 -1.36 0.28
C ALA A 263 -16.74 0.10 -0.21
N THR A 264 -17.62 0.93 0.36
CA THR A 264 -17.68 2.37 0.06
C THR A 264 -16.39 3.11 0.43
N GLN A 265 -15.50 2.51 1.24
CA GLN A 265 -14.19 3.07 1.56
C GLN A 265 -13.27 3.20 0.34
N TYR A 266 -13.43 2.33 -0.68
CA TYR A 266 -12.51 2.23 -1.83
C TYR A 266 -13.24 2.03 -3.17
N ASN A 267 -14.52 2.42 -3.27
CA ASN A 267 -15.35 2.16 -4.44
C ASN A 267 -15.17 3.14 -5.62
N THR A 268 -14.22 4.08 -5.54
CA THR A 268 -13.89 4.99 -6.64
C THR A 268 -12.38 5.09 -6.81
N ALA A 269 -11.92 5.41 -8.02
CA ALA A 269 -10.50 5.59 -8.29
C ALA A 269 -9.89 6.70 -7.41
N GLU A 270 -10.61 7.81 -7.20
CA GLU A 270 -10.19 8.90 -6.32
C GLU A 270 -9.92 8.43 -4.88
N LYS A 271 -10.81 7.62 -4.30
CA LYS A 271 -10.62 7.10 -2.95
C LYS A 271 -9.37 6.24 -2.86
N ILE A 272 -9.11 5.41 -3.87
CA ILE A 272 -7.91 4.58 -3.93
C ILE A 272 -6.64 5.46 -4.03
N GLU A 273 -6.64 6.49 -4.87
CA GLU A 273 -5.54 7.46 -4.98
C GLU A 273 -5.23 8.05 -3.59
N GLN A 274 -6.26 8.52 -2.87
CA GLN A 274 -6.10 9.10 -1.53
C GLN A 274 -5.64 8.08 -0.48
N ILE A 275 -6.14 6.85 -0.53
CA ILE A 275 -5.73 5.75 0.37
C ILE A 275 -4.23 5.47 0.22
N ILE A 276 -3.78 5.29 -1.02
CA ILE A 276 -2.38 4.97 -1.30
C ILE A 276 -1.46 6.10 -0.84
N LEU A 277 -1.80 7.34 -1.17
CA LEU A 277 -1.03 8.50 -0.74
C LEU A 277 -0.98 8.61 0.79
N ARG A 278 -2.06 8.27 1.48
CA ARG A 278 -2.09 8.22 2.94
C ARG A 278 -1.18 7.12 3.48
N PHE A 279 -1.21 5.91 2.90
CA PHE A 279 -0.33 4.81 3.31
C PHE A 279 1.15 5.22 3.22
N ASP A 280 1.55 5.87 2.13
CA ASP A 280 2.93 6.38 1.99
C ASP A 280 3.28 7.40 3.09
N ARG A 281 2.37 8.35 3.37
CA ARG A 281 2.57 9.36 4.40
C ARG A 281 2.67 8.76 5.79
N ASP A 282 1.79 7.81 6.12
CA ASP A 282 1.76 7.13 7.42
C ASP A 282 3.03 6.32 7.65
N ILE A 283 3.45 5.54 6.67
CA ILE A 283 4.71 4.77 6.73
C ILE A 283 5.90 5.70 6.96
N LEU A 284 5.97 6.81 6.21
CA LEU A 284 7.05 7.78 6.34
C LEU A 284 7.00 8.48 7.71
N ALA A 285 5.81 8.86 8.18
CA ALA A 285 5.64 9.52 9.48
C ALA A 285 6.06 8.62 10.64
N ILE A 286 5.70 7.33 10.60
CA ILE A 286 6.13 6.35 11.62
C ILE A 286 7.65 6.21 11.63
N LYS A 287 8.28 6.05 10.47
CA LYS A 287 9.75 5.93 10.36
C LYS A 287 10.46 7.18 10.88
N ASN A 288 10.01 8.37 10.47
CA ASN A 288 10.56 9.63 10.92
C ASN A 288 10.34 9.85 12.42
N GLY A 289 9.17 9.46 12.93
CA GLY A 289 8.84 9.49 14.36
C GLY A 289 9.79 8.65 15.19
N ILE A 290 10.11 7.43 14.73
CA ILE A 290 11.10 6.56 15.38
C ILE A 290 12.51 7.15 15.29
N GLU A 291 12.92 7.68 14.12
CA GLU A 291 14.23 8.34 13.97
C GLU A 291 14.39 9.52 14.94
N GLN A 292 13.33 10.30 15.13
CA GLN A 292 13.32 11.45 16.01
C GLN A 292 13.26 11.07 17.50
N ASP A 293 12.30 10.23 17.89
CA ASP A 293 12.00 9.93 19.30
C ASP A 293 12.81 8.74 19.84
N SER A 294 13.52 8.00 18.99
CA SER A 294 14.34 6.83 19.34
C SER A 294 15.60 6.71 18.45
N PRO A 295 16.45 7.75 18.41
CA PRO A 295 17.53 7.88 17.43
C PRO A 295 18.60 6.80 17.53
N ARG A 296 18.87 6.24 18.73
CA ARG A 296 19.87 5.17 18.87
C ARG A 296 19.34 3.86 18.33
N PHE A 297 18.08 3.52 18.68
CA PHE A 297 17.42 2.35 18.12
C PHE A 297 17.33 2.44 16.60
N TYR A 298 16.93 3.60 16.08
CA TYR A 298 16.88 3.83 14.63
C TYR A 298 18.26 3.67 13.98
N ALA A 299 19.31 4.25 14.55
CA ALA A 299 20.66 4.13 14.01
C ALA A 299 21.17 2.68 13.99
N GLU A 300 20.88 1.91 15.03
CA GLU A 300 21.27 0.50 15.15
C GLU A 300 20.53 -0.38 14.13
N TYR A 301 19.23 -0.17 13.94
CA TYR A 301 18.38 -0.98 13.05
C TYR A 301 18.06 -0.31 11.71
N LYS A 302 18.80 0.74 11.32
CA LYS A 302 18.51 1.59 10.15
C LYS A 302 18.36 0.80 8.86
N GLU A 303 19.21 -0.21 8.66
CA GLU A 303 19.16 -1.07 7.48
C GLU A 303 17.86 -1.87 7.42
N VAL A 304 17.40 -2.37 8.57
CA VAL A 304 16.15 -3.15 8.67
C VAL A 304 14.93 -2.26 8.46
N LEU A 305 14.89 -1.13 9.15
CA LEU A 305 13.76 -0.19 9.14
C LEU A 305 13.56 0.50 7.78
N ASN A 306 14.62 0.63 6.97
CA ASN A 306 14.53 1.26 5.66
C ASN A 306 14.38 0.29 4.49
N ASN A 307 14.53 -1.03 4.72
CA ASN A 307 14.42 -2.04 3.67
C ASN A 307 13.29 -3.03 3.99
N VAL A 308 12.06 -2.52 4.08
CA VAL A 308 10.87 -3.36 4.29
C VAL A 308 10.50 -4.04 2.97
N PRO A 309 10.27 -5.36 2.92
CA PRO A 309 9.78 -6.03 1.71
C PRO A 309 8.46 -5.44 1.21
N LYS A 310 8.16 -5.62 -0.09
CA LYS A 310 6.87 -5.25 -0.67
C LYS A 310 5.73 -5.91 0.10
N ILE A 311 4.79 -5.09 0.59
CA ILE A 311 3.66 -5.55 1.42
C ILE A 311 2.46 -5.88 0.54
N GLU A 312 1.81 -7.01 0.80
CA GLU A 312 0.56 -7.40 0.16
C GLU A 312 -0.63 -7.05 1.06
N TYR A 313 -1.37 -6.01 0.70
CA TYR A 313 -2.64 -5.66 1.32
C TYR A 313 -3.77 -6.43 0.66
N ILE A 314 -4.64 -6.99 1.48
CA ILE A 314 -5.85 -7.67 1.03
C ILE A 314 -7.03 -6.89 1.61
N PHE A 315 -7.82 -6.29 0.74
CA PHE A 315 -9.08 -5.66 1.12
C PHE A 315 -10.14 -6.77 1.03
N ASP A 316 -10.46 -7.38 2.17
CA ASP A 316 -11.38 -8.50 2.28
C ASP A 316 -12.25 -8.38 3.53
N THR A 317 -13.55 -8.30 3.28
CA THR A 317 -14.66 -8.19 4.22
C THR A 317 -15.40 -9.52 4.41
N THR A 318 -15.12 -10.52 3.57
CA THR A 318 -15.84 -11.81 3.51
C THR A 318 -15.23 -12.92 4.35
N ASN A 319 -13.95 -12.80 4.76
CA ASN A 319 -13.31 -13.76 5.65
C ASN A 319 -13.91 -13.67 7.07
N SER A 320 -15.04 -14.35 7.25
CA SER A 320 -15.94 -14.41 8.41
C SER A 320 -15.39 -15.12 9.66
N TYR A 321 -14.09 -15.45 9.70
CA TYR A 321 -13.54 -16.28 10.77
C TYR A 321 -13.25 -15.55 12.08
N ASP A 322 -13.35 -14.22 12.11
CA ASP A 322 -13.17 -13.47 13.36
C ASP A 322 -14.00 -12.17 13.33
N PRO A 323 -14.68 -11.79 14.43
CA PRO A 323 -15.29 -10.46 14.61
C PRO A 323 -14.22 -9.38 14.87
N ILE A 324 -13.03 -9.51 14.27
CA ILE A 324 -11.97 -8.51 14.38
C ILE A 324 -12.41 -7.28 13.56
N ASP A 325 -12.83 -6.25 14.29
CA ASP A 325 -12.98 -4.90 13.77
C ASP A 325 -11.60 -4.36 13.39
N GLY A 326 -11.45 -3.83 12.18
CA GLY A 326 -10.20 -3.22 11.72
C GLY A 326 -9.43 -4.03 10.68
N GLY A 327 -8.36 -4.70 11.08
CA GLY A 327 -7.49 -5.49 10.21
C GLY A 327 -6.70 -6.55 10.97
N PHE A 328 -5.84 -7.29 10.26
CA PHE A 328 -4.85 -8.16 10.89
C PHE A 328 -3.64 -8.45 9.99
N PHE A 329 -2.47 -8.52 10.60
CA PHE A 329 -1.24 -9.05 10.03
C PHE A 329 -1.12 -10.58 10.16
N SER A 330 -0.80 -11.27 9.07
CA SER A 330 -0.53 -12.71 9.08
C SER A 330 0.95 -13.01 9.34
N LYS A 331 1.28 -13.41 10.58
CA LYS A 331 2.66 -13.71 11.00
C LYS A 331 3.40 -14.65 10.04
N GLY A 332 4.61 -14.27 9.63
CA GLY A 332 5.45 -15.06 8.73
C GLY A 332 5.11 -14.91 7.25
N THR A 333 4.26 -13.94 6.90
CA THR A 333 3.92 -13.57 5.52
C THR A 333 3.99 -12.05 5.38
N ASP A 334 4.14 -11.51 4.18
CA ASP A 334 4.09 -10.05 3.94
C ASP A 334 2.66 -9.52 3.77
N LYS A 335 1.67 -10.20 4.38
CA LYS A 335 0.24 -9.95 4.15
C LYS A 335 -0.42 -9.20 5.29
N ILE A 336 -1.13 -8.12 4.95
CA ILE A 336 -2.00 -7.38 5.85
C ILE A 336 -3.42 -7.41 5.28
N ASN A 337 -4.37 -7.89 6.08
CA ASN A 337 -5.79 -7.89 5.72
C ASN A 337 -6.45 -6.67 6.35
N LEU A 338 -7.16 -5.87 5.56
CA LEU A 338 -7.83 -4.66 6.01
C LEU A 338 -9.34 -4.74 5.71
N ARG A 339 -10.16 -4.69 6.76
CA ARG A 339 -11.60 -4.42 6.65
C ARG A 339 -11.88 -2.93 6.78
N ASP A 340 -11.17 -2.26 7.68
CA ASP A 340 -11.11 -0.80 7.79
C ASP A 340 -9.76 -0.30 7.25
N ILE A 341 -9.80 0.53 6.21
CA ILE A 341 -8.60 1.12 5.60
C ILE A 341 -7.83 2.03 6.57
N ASN A 342 -8.49 2.50 7.63
CA ASN A 342 -7.87 3.35 8.65
C ASN A 342 -7.10 2.51 9.69
N SER A 343 -7.26 1.19 9.72
CA SER A 343 -6.42 0.31 10.55
C SER A 343 -5.03 0.03 9.94
N HIS A 344 -4.77 0.55 8.73
CA HIS A 344 -3.52 0.33 7.99
C HIS A 344 -2.27 0.60 8.81
N ALA A 345 -2.16 1.77 9.44
CA ALA A 345 -0.94 2.17 10.14
C ALA A 345 -0.65 1.29 11.37
N HIS A 346 -1.69 0.87 12.10
CA HIS A 346 -1.56 -0.08 13.21
C HIS A 346 -1.06 -1.44 12.71
N GLU A 347 -1.71 -2.01 11.69
CA GLU A 347 -1.31 -3.32 11.15
C GLU A 347 0.07 -3.31 10.48
N TYR A 348 0.41 -2.19 9.83
CA TYR A 348 1.74 -1.96 9.28
C TYR A 348 2.81 -2.08 10.36
N CYS A 349 2.58 -1.51 11.56
CA CYS A 349 3.54 -1.61 12.66
C CYS A 349 3.82 -3.05 13.08
N HIS A 350 2.82 -3.93 13.07
CA HIS A 350 3.06 -5.35 13.37
C HIS A 350 4.01 -6.02 12.38
N LEU A 351 3.79 -5.81 11.08
CA LEU A 351 4.66 -6.30 10.01
C LEU A 351 6.06 -5.68 10.10
N PHE A 352 6.10 -4.35 10.27
CA PHE A 352 7.31 -3.53 10.29
C PHE A 352 8.33 -4.01 11.34
N PHE A 353 7.84 -4.41 12.51
CA PHE A 353 8.67 -4.93 13.60
C PHE A 353 8.79 -6.46 13.62
N TYR A 354 8.36 -7.16 12.58
CA TYR A 354 8.42 -8.63 12.51
C TYR A 354 9.19 -9.12 11.28
N ASN A 355 8.64 -9.03 10.07
CA ASN A 355 9.26 -9.64 8.88
C ASN A 355 10.68 -9.11 8.59
N PRO A 356 10.91 -7.79 8.51
CA PRO A 356 12.24 -7.28 8.17
C PRO A 356 13.32 -7.71 9.18
N PHE A 357 12.96 -7.80 10.47
CA PHE A 357 13.85 -8.24 11.53
C PHE A 357 14.16 -9.74 11.41
N MET A 358 13.14 -10.56 11.16
CA MET A 358 13.30 -12.01 11.00
C MET A 358 14.16 -12.34 9.78
N GLU A 359 14.03 -11.62 8.67
CA GLU A 359 14.88 -11.79 7.47
C GLU A 359 16.37 -11.53 7.74
N LYS A 360 16.66 -10.68 8.73
CA LYS A 360 18.03 -10.38 9.19
C LYS A 360 18.49 -11.29 10.33
N GLY A 361 17.72 -12.34 10.65
CA GLY A 361 18.05 -13.30 11.69
C GLY A 361 17.80 -12.79 13.11
N ILE A 362 17.10 -11.68 13.28
CA ILE A 362 16.73 -11.14 14.60
C ILE A 362 15.43 -11.81 15.02
N THR A 363 15.48 -12.60 16.09
CA THR A 363 14.33 -13.34 16.58
C THR A 363 13.38 -12.42 17.33
N ILE A 364 12.11 -12.40 16.91
CA ILE A 364 11.05 -11.58 17.52
C ILE A 364 10.09 -12.48 18.30
N THR A 365 10.17 -12.46 19.63
CA THR A 365 9.37 -13.30 20.55
C THR A 365 8.60 -12.49 21.59
N ARG A 366 8.28 -11.22 21.26
CA ARG A 366 7.59 -10.32 22.18
C ARG A 366 6.18 -10.81 22.59
N PRO A 367 5.75 -10.54 23.83
CA PRO A 367 4.39 -10.80 24.29
C PRO A 367 3.36 -9.93 23.55
N LYS A 368 2.09 -10.35 23.54
CA LYS A 368 1.02 -9.66 22.80
C LYS A 368 0.82 -8.24 23.30
N TRP A 369 0.84 -8.01 24.62
CA TRP A 369 0.62 -6.68 25.17
C TRP A 369 1.65 -5.66 24.63
N LEU A 370 2.91 -6.08 24.49
CA LEU A 370 3.95 -5.21 23.96
C LEU A 370 3.78 -5.00 22.45
N ASN A 371 3.44 -6.06 21.71
CA ASN A 371 3.16 -5.99 20.28
C ASN A 371 2.05 -4.97 19.95
N GLU A 372 0.94 -5.08 20.65
CA GLU A 372 -0.24 -4.22 20.47
C GLU A 372 0.03 -2.80 20.98
N GLY A 373 0.74 -2.67 22.10
CA GLY A 373 1.13 -1.37 22.65
C GLY A 373 2.01 -0.55 21.70
N ILE A 374 3.05 -1.18 21.12
CA ILE A 374 3.93 -0.52 20.14
C ILE A 374 3.13 -0.09 18.92
N ALA A 375 2.33 -0.99 18.33
CA ALA A 375 1.54 -0.70 17.14
C ALA A 375 0.54 0.44 17.37
N ASN A 376 -0.22 0.38 18.47
CA ASN A 376 -1.19 1.41 18.80
C ASN A 376 -0.52 2.76 19.07
N TYR A 377 0.57 2.79 19.82
CA TYR A 377 1.27 4.03 20.12
C TYR A 377 1.80 4.69 18.83
N LEU A 378 2.46 3.93 17.96
CA LEU A 378 3.03 4.49 16.73
C LEU A 378 1.94 4.98 15.76
N ASP A 379 0.85 4.23 15.63
CA ASP A 379 -0.32 4.65 14.85
C ASP A 379 -0.90 5.97 15.39
N ILE A 380 -1.30 5.99 16.67
CA ILE A 380 -1.94 7.15 17.30
C ILE A 380 -1.08 8.42 17.20
N ILE A 381 0.24 8.28 17.35
CA ILE A 381 1.13 9.43 17.49
C ILE A 381 1.57 9.98 16.13
N TYR A 382 1.82 9.10 15.15
CA TYR A 382 2.46 9.51 13.91
C TYR A 382 1.54 9.44 12.68
N SER A 383 0.49 8.62 12.68
CA SER A 383 -0.34 8.43 11.48
C SER A 383 -1.38 9.53 11.29
N GLU A 384 -1.77 9.73 10.03
CA GLU A 384 -2.96 10.43 9.57
C GLU A 384 -4.19 9.52 9.65
N ALA A 385 -4.04 8.20 9.49
CA ALA A 385 -5.13 7.24 9.65
C ALA A 385 -5.80 7.35 11.02
N SER A 386 -5.03 7.49 12.10
CA SER A 386 -5.56 7.71 13.45
C SER A 386 -6.34 9.03 13.56
N ILE A 387 -5.95 10.07 12.82
CA ILE A 387 -6.68 11.34 12.77
C ILE A 387 -8.03 11.17 12.09
N LYS A 388 -8.11 10.37 11.02
CA LYS A 388 -9.39 10.02 10.39
C LYS A 388 -10.30 9.24 11.33
N MET A 389 -9.76 8.28 12.08
CA MET A 389 -10.54 7.59 13.10
C MET A 389 -11.06 8.53 14.20
N ILE A 390 -10.26 9.53 14.61
CA ILE A 390 -10.70 10.54 15.59
C ILE A 390 -11.79 11.43 15.00
N GLU A 391 -11.65 11.87 13.76
CA GLU A 391 -12.65 12.67 13.05
C GLU A 391 -14.00 11.93 12.97
N ASP A 392 -13.98 10.66 12.56
CA ASP A 392 -15.18 9.82 12.50
C ASP A 392 -15.81 9.60 13.88
N GLU A 393 -15.00 9.37 14.91
CA GLU A 393 -15.49 9.28 16.29
C GLU A 393 -16.18 10.58 16.72
N PHE A 394 -15.54 11.71 16.50
CA PHE A 394 -16.04 13.02 16.92
C PHE A 394 -17.31 13.43 16.18
N ASN A 395 -17.43 13.11 14.90
CA ASN A 395 -18.65 13.32 14.13
C ASN A 395 -19.82 12.48 14.65
N ASN A 396 -19.55 11.30 15.22
CA ASN A 396 -20.55 10.41 15.77
C ASN A 396 -20.94 10.75 17.22
N ILE A 397 -20.06 11.42 17.98
CA ILE A 397 -20.32 11.77 19.38
C ILE A 397 -21.61 12.59 19.52
N PRO A 398 -21.89 13.68 18.79
CA PRO A 398 -23.14 14.43 18.95
C PRO A 398 -24.42 13.60 18.72
N ASN A 399 -24.34 12.56 17.89
CA ASN A 399 -25.47 11.69 17.51
C ASN A 399 -25.48 10.36 18.27
N TYR A 400 -24.67 10.23 19.34
CA TYR A 400 -24.50 8.97 20.07
C TYR A 400 -25.81 8.34 20.55
N THR A 401 -26.81 9.17 20.86
CA THR A 401 -28.12 8.70 21.33
C THR A 401 -28.84 7.89 20.25
N GLU A 402 -28.85 8.35 18.99
CA GLU A 402 -29.47 7.64 17.88
C GLU A 402 -28.73 6.33 17.59
N LEU A 403 -27.39 6.36 17.63
CA LEU A 403 -26.53 5.19 17.43
C LEU A 403 -26.78 4.11 18.50
N LEU A 404 -26.89 4.51 19.76
CA LEU A 404 -27.19 3.59 20.86
C LEU A 404 -28.60 2.98 20.74
N PHE A 405 -29.60 3.76 20.35
CA PHE A 405 -30.97 3.26 20.17
C PHE A 405 -31.07 2.23 19.04
N ALA A 406 -30.25 2.35 18.00
CA ALA A 406 -30.22 1.39 16.90
C ALA A 406 -29.62 0.01 17.29
N GLN A 407 -28.93 -0.10 18.42
CA GLN A 407 -28.19 -1.30 18.84
C GLN A 407 -28.98 -2.25 19.76
N GLY A 408 -30.27 -1.97 20.02
CA GLY A 408 -31.16 -2.90 20.73
C GLY A 408 -30.85 -3.09 22.23
N PHE A 409 -30.14 -2.15 22.85
CA PHE A 409 -29.83 -2.19 24.27
C PHE A 409 -31.08 -2.06 25.17
N THR A 410 -31.00 -2.60 26.38
CA THR A 410 -32.06 -2.42 27.40
C THR A 410 -32.12 -0.96 27.87
N GLU A 411 -33.27 -0.54 28.42
CA GLU A 411 -33.44 0.83 28.94
C GLU A 411 -32.39 1.20 30.01
N ASN A 412 -32.02 0.23 30.87
CA ASN A 412 -31.01 0.43 31.90
C ASN A 412 -29.60 0.56 31.32
N GLU A 413 -29.24 -0.24 30.32
CA GLU A 413 -27.97 -0.11 29.59
C GLU A 413 -27.90 1.24 28.88
N LEU A 414 -28.94 1.62 28.13
CA LEU A 414 -29.02 2.91 27.46
C LEU A 414 -28.81 4.08 28.43
N LYS A 415 -29.43 4.04 29.61
CA LYS A 415 -29.26 5.07 30.63
C LYS A 415 -27.81 5.18 31.11
N LYS A 416 -27.15 4.04 31.37
CA LYS A 416 -25.75 4.02 31.81
C LYS A 416 -24.79 4.45 30.70
N LEU A 417 -25.02 4.00 29.47
CA LEU A 417 -24.21 4.36 28.31
C LEU A 417 -24.34 5.85 27.98
N LYS A 418 -25.55 6.44 28.09
CA LYS A 418 -25.75 7.89 27.95
C LYS A 418 -24.91 8.68 28.96
N SER A 419 -25.00 8.30 30.23
CA SER A 419 -24.18 8.91 31.27
C SER A 419 -22.68 8.81 30.97
N LEU A 420 -22.22 7.65 30.46
CA LEU A 420 -20.82 7.45 30.13
C LEU A 420 -20.36 8.33 28.95
N TYR A 421 -21.20 8.53 27.93
CA TYR A 421 -20.91 9.46 26.83
C TYR A 421 -20.87 10.91 27.30
N ASP A 422 -21.82 11.31 28.16
CA ASP A 422 -21.83 12.66 28.74
C ASP A 422 -20.57 12.89 29.60
N ASP A 423 -20.12 11.87 30.35
CA ASP A 423 -18.87 11.90 31.11
C ASP A 423 -17.65 12.05 30.17
N LEU A 424 -17.59 11.31 29.07
CA LEU A 424 -16.51 11.42 28.07
C LEU A 424 -16.45 12.82 27.44
N LEU A 425 -17.61 13.38 27.06
CA LEU A 425 -17.71 14.75 26.54
C LEU A 425 -17.20 15.78 27.56
N ASN A 426 -17.61 15.64 28.81
CA ASN A 426 -17.14 16.50 29.89
C ASN A 426 -15.63 16.37 30.12
N LEU A 427 -15.07 15.17 29.98
CA LEU A 427 -13.62 14.94 30.06
C LEU A 427 -12.88 15.64 28.92
N TYR A 428 -13.37 15.55 27.68
CA TYR A 428 -12.78 16.28 26.56
C TYR A 428 -12.78 17.79 26.82
N ILE A 429 -13.91 18.37 27.26
CA ILE A 429 -14.02 19.81 27.58
C ILE A 429 -13.05 20.21 28.71
N LYS A 430 -13.00 19.46 29.82
CA LYS A 430 -12.14 19.78 30.97
C LYS A 430 -10.65 19.76 30.63
N ASN A 431 -10.27 18.99 29.62
CA ASN A 431 -8.90 18.78 29.20
C ASN A 431 -8.56 19.51 27.88
N ASP A 432 -9.34 20.52 27.52
CA ASP A 432 -9.10 21.39 26.36
C ASP A 432 -9.00 20.61 25.03
N ILE A 433 -9.80 19.54 24.89
CA ILE A 433 -9.97 18.78 23.64
C ILE A 433 -11.25 19.28 22.96
N ASP A 434 -11.11 20.09 21.92
CA ASP A 434 -12.24 20.55 21.11
C ASP A 434 -12.57 19.51 20.03
N ILE A 435 -13.74 18.87 20.17
CA ILE A 435 -14.22 17.86 19.22
C ILE A 435 -14.54 18.43 17.83
N ASN A 436 -14.66 19.77 17.70
CA ASN A 436 -14.89 20.43 16.42
C ASN A 436 -13.58 20.90 15.75
N ASN A 437 -12.43 20.71 16.41
CA ASN A 437 -11.13 21.16 15.91
C ASN A 437 -10.11 20.01 15.89
N ILE A 438 -10.26 19.14 14.90
CA ILE A 438 -9.38 17.98 14.70
C ILE A 438 -7.92 18.38 14.45
N GLU A 439 -7.69 19.55 13.82
CA GLU A 439 -6.35 20.02 13.46
C GLU A 439 -5.48 20.28 14.69
N GLU A 440 -6.08 20.74 15.79
CA GLU A 440 -5.38 20.98 17.05
C GLU A 440 -4.87 19.67 17.69
N ILE A 441 -5.67 18.60 17.59
CA ILE A 441 -5.27 17.27 18.06
C ILE A 441 -4.22 16.69 17.11
N ALA A 442 -4.41 16.82 15.81
CA ALA A 442 -3.50 16.30 14.79
C ALA A 442 -2.06 16.82 14.98
N LYS A 443 -1.88 18.07 15.43
CA LYS A 443 -0.56 18.69 15.62
C LYS A 443 0.06 18.44 17.01
N SER A 444 -0.68 17.89 17.97
CA SER A 444 -0.22 17.76 19.36
C SER A 444 -0.13 16.31 19.81
N LYS A 445 1.12 15.83 19.97
CA LYS A 445 1.44 14.51 20.54
C LYS A 445 0.72 14.29 21.88
N ASN A 446 0.79 15.26 22.78
CA ASN A 446 0.17 15.14 24.11
C ASN A 446 -1.36 15.03 24.02
N LYS A 447 -2.01 15.77 23.11
CA LYS A 447 -3.46 15.65 22.90
C LYS A 447 -3.84 14.31 22.29
N ARG A 448 -3.04 13.77 21.36
CA ARG A 448 -3.22 12.42 20.80
C ARG A 448 -3.13 11.36 21.90
N ILE A 449 -2.10 11.40 22.77
CA ILE A 449 -1.94 10.47 23.91
C ILE A 449 -3.13 10.56 24.86
N MET A 450 -3.51 11.79 25.25
CA MET A 450 -4.61 12.03 26.17
C MET A 450 -5.94 11.52 25.62
N LYS A 451 -6.26 11.83 24.35
CA LYS A 451 -7.45 11.31 23.67
C LYS A 451 -7.43 9.79 23.60
N ASN A 452 -6.28 9.19 23.29
CA ASN A 452 -6.14 7.73 23.23
C ASN A 452 -6.46 7.10 24.59
N ASN A 453 -5.85 7.60 25.67
CA ASN A 453 -6.15 7.15 27.04
C ASN A 453 -7.65 7.25 27.36
N LEU A 454 -8.28 8.40 27.06
CA LEU A 454 -9.71 8.60 27.29
C LEU A 454 -10.57 7.60 26.50
N ASN A 455 -10.31 7.43 25.20
CA ASN A 455 -11.06 6.51 24.34
C ASN A 455 -10.93 5.05 24.78
N VAL A 456 -9.72 4.57 25.08
CA VAL A 456 -9.52 3.16 25.45
C VAL A 456 -10.11 2.85 26.83
N LEU A 457 -9.98 3.75 27.81
CA LEU A 457 -10.57 3.58 29.14
C LEU A 457 -12.11 3.70 29.10
N TYR A 458 -12.63 4.60 28.27
CA TYR A 458 -14.06 4.66 27.97
C TYR A 458 -14.58 3.33 27.41
N ARG A 459 -13.88 2.71 26.44
CA ARG A 459 -14.26 1.41 25.86
C ARG A 459 -14.26 0.28 26.87
N VAL A 460 -13.30 0.27 27.79
CA VAL A 460 -13.29 -0.69 28.93
C VAL A 460 -14.57 -0.54 29.76
N LYS A 461 -14.93 0.69 30.14
CA LYS A 461 -16.12 0.95 30.95
C LYS A 461 -17.42 0.65 30.20
N PHE A 462 -17.47 0.97 28.91
CA PHE A 462 -18.56 0.60 28.01
C PHE A 462 -18.81 -0.92 28.02
N ARG A 463 -17.75 -1.71 27.80
CA ARG A 463 -17.82 -3.19 27.82
C ARG A 463 -18.27 -3.73 29.18
N LYS A 464 -17.81 -3.12 30.27
CA LYS A 464 -18.24 -3.47 31.64
C LYS A 464 -19.73 -3.21 31.88
N ILE A 465 -20.30 -2.13 31.34
CA ILE A 465 -21.74 -1.84 31.40
C ILE A 465 -22.54 -2.93 30.70
N LEU A 466 -22.03 -3.46 29.59
CA LEU A 466 -22.60 -4.57 28.82
C LEU A 466 -22.31 -5.96 29.43
N GLY A 467 -21.78 -6.02 30.66
CA GLY A 467 -21.53 -7.27 31.37
C GLY A 467 -20.30 -8.05 30.87
N THR A 468 -19.44 -7.44 30.05
CA THR A 468 -18.17 -8.04 29.66
C THR A 468 -17.11 -7.76 30.72
N ASN A 469 -16.57 -8.81 31.33
CA ASN A 469 -15.51 -8.68 32.33
C ASN A 469 -14.18 -8.33 31.66
N SER A 470 -13.59 -7.20 32.05
CA SER A 470 -12.21 -6.85 31.71
C SER A 470 -11.24 -7.39 32.78
N ASN A 471 -10.11 -7.94 32.35
CA ASN A 471 -9.06 -8.38 33.25
C ASN A 471 -8.14 -7.20 33.63
N GLU A 472 -7.84 -7.05 34.92
CA GLU A 472 -6.94 -6.01 35.43
C GLU A 472 -5.46 -6.29 35.11
N GLY A 473 -5.14 -7.50 34.67
CA GLY A 473 -3.78 -7.98 34.51
C GLY A 473 -3.17 -8.40 35.84
N ASN A 474 -2.52 -9.56 35.84
CA ASN A 474 -1.81 -10.10 36.99
C ASN A 474 -0.50 -10.76 36.53
N ALA A 475 0.61 -10.36 37.14
CA ALA A 475 1.92 -10.93 36.90
C ALA A 475 2.53 -11.42 38.22
N PRO A 476 2.05 -12.55 38.77
CA PRO A 476 2.46 -13.02 40.09
C PRO A 476 3.94 -13.40 40.16
N MET A 477 4.57 -13.74 39.02
CA MET A 477 6.00 -14.00 38.93
C MET A 477 6.80 -12.78 38.46
N ASP A 478 6.13 -11.64 38.27
CA ASP A 478 6.68 -10.41 37.72
C ASP A 478 7.28 -10.57 36.32
N LEU A 479 6.90 -11.63 35.60
CA LEU A 479 7.43 -11.92 34.27
C LEU A 479 6.73 -11.05 33.23
N MET A 480 7.50 -10.50 32.28
CA MET A 480 6.93 -9.64 31.24
C MET A 480 5.91 -10.35 30.35
N ASN A 481 6.01 -11.68 30.19
CA ASN A 481 5.02 -12.46 29.43
C ASN A 481 3.67 -12.58 30.14
N GLU A 482 3.61 -12.37 31.46
CA GLU A 482 2.35 -12.38 32.21
C GLU A 482 1.50 -11.12 31.96
N GLY A 483 2.07 -10.08 31.35
CA GLY A 483 1.34 -8.87 30.95
C GLY A 483 0.19 -9.12 29.97
N ASP A 484 0.23 -10.23 29.21
CA ASP A 484 -0.85 -10.66 28.31
C ASP A 484 -2.17 -10.98 29.03
N THR A 485 -2.15 -11.02 30.36
CA THR A 485 -3.36 -11.15 31.18
C THR A 485 -4.15 -9.84 31.29
N MET A 486 -3.57 -8.68 30.99
CA MET A 486 -4.29 -7.39 31.03
C MET A 486 -5.32 -7.29 29.90
N ASP A 487 -6.46 -6.62 30.15
CA ASP A 487 -7.42 -6.28 29.10
C ASP A 487 -6.75 -5.53 27.95
N TYR A 488 -7.09 -5.94 26.72
CA TYR A 488 -6.52 -5.42 25.48
C TYR A 488 -6.55 -3.88 25.39
N HIS A 489 -7.65 -3.24 25.78
CA HIS A 489 -7.77 -1.78 25.71
C HIS A 489 -7.02 -1.07 26.85
N LYS A 490 -6.97 -1.67 28.05
CA LYS A 490 -6.17 -1.13 29.17
C LYS A 490 -4.69 -1.10 28.82
N ASN A 491 -4.22 -2.16 28.16
CA ASN A 491 -2.83 -2.28 27.74
C ASN A 491 -2.37 -1.07 26.89
N PHE A 492 -3.20 -0.53 26.00
CA PHE A 492 -2.85 0.67 25.23
C PHE A 492 -2.55 1.88 26.12
N SER A 493 -3.39 2.12 27.13
CA SER A 493 -3.17 3.22 28.07
C SER A 493 -1.97 2.96 28.99
N PHE A 494 -1.79 1.72 29.45
CA PHE A 494 -0.62 1.33 30.23
C PHE A 494 0.68 1.51 29.43
N PHE A 495 0.69 1.12 28.15
CA PHE A 495 1.84 1.30 27.26
C PHE A 495 2.14 2.79 27.03
N ASN A 496 1.12 3.64 26.84
CA ASN A 496 1.32 5.10 26.75
C ASN A 496 2.07 5.63 27.99
N TYR A 497 1.67 5.21 29.19
CA TYR A 497 2.38 5.56 30.42
C TYR A 497 3.84 5.09 30.40
N LEU A 498 4.10 3.84 30.00
CA LEU A 498 5.47 3.32 29.93
C LEU A 498 6.34 4.13 28.96
N VAL A 499 5.79 4.58 27.84
CA VAL A 499 6.52 5.44 26.89
C VAL A 499 6.78 6.83 27.49
N GLU A 500 5.80 7.44 28.13
CA GLU A 500 5.94 8.77 28.72
C GLU A 500 6.93 8.79 29.90
N GLU A 501 6.96 7.72 30.71
CA GLU A 501 7.84 7.61 31.87
C GLU A 501 9.25 7.11 31.51
N TYR A 502 9.37 6.12 30.60
CA TYR A 502 10.63 5.43 30.32
C TYR A 502 11.18 5.65 28.90
N GLY A 503 10.43 6.31 28.03
CA GLY A 503 10.82 6.64 26.66
C GLY A 503 10.50 5.56 25.63
N LEU A 504 10.13 5.98 24.42
CA LEU A 504 9.84 5.09 23.28
C LEU A 504 11.04 4.20 22.95
N GLU A 505 12.26 4.75 23.03
CA GLU A 505 13.49 4.03 22.67
C GLU A 505 13.65 2.75 23.49
N LYS A 506 13.36 2.80 24.79
CA LYS A 506 13.41 1.63 25.66
C LYS A 506 12.36 0.59 25.27
N MET A 507 11.14 1.04 24.96
CA MET A 507 10.06 0.15 24.52
C MET A 507 10.39 -0.52 23.18
N LEU A 508 11.08 0.17 22.27
CA LEU A 508 11.55 -0.41 21.02
C LEU A 508 12.70 -1.41 21.22
N TYR A 509 13.63 -1.20 22.14
CA TYR A 509 14.64 -2.23 22.45
C TYR A 509 14.03 -3.50 23.04
N LEU A 510 12.94 -3.39 23.81
CA LEU A 510 12.18 -4.56 24.27
C LEU A 510 11.62 -5.38 23.10
N ASN A 511 11.35 -4.77 21.95
CA ASN A 511 10.85 -5.46 20.76
C ASN A 511 11.81 -6.56 20.25
N VAL A 512 13.11 -6.37 20.45
CA VAL A 512 14.19 -7.25 19.97
C VAL A 512 14.88 -8.01 21.11
N THR A 513 14.29 -7.97 22.31
CA THR A 513 14.83 -8.61 23.52
C THR A 513 14.29 -10.05 23.66
N ASP A 514 15.07 -10.92 24.29
CA ASP A 514 14.61 -12.25 24.75
C ASP A 514 13.79 -12.12 26.04
N PHE A 515 12.55 -12.58 26.00
CA PHE A 515 11.61 -12.53 27.13
C PHE A 515 11.73 -13.71 28.08
N ASN A 516 12.61 -14.67 27.81
CA ASN A 516 12.77 -15.85 28.65
C ASN A 516 13.30 -15.47 30.06
N GLY A 517 12.40 -15.46 31.04
CA GLY A 517 12.70 -15.11 32.43
C GLY A 517 12.82 -13.61 32.70
N LEU A 518 12.59 -12.75 31.70
CA LEU A 518 12.71 -11.30 31.84
C LEU A 518 11.57 -10.74 32.70
N THR A 519 11.93 -9.97 33.74
CA THR A 519 10.96 -9.41 34.69
C THR A 519 10.72 -7.91 34.48
N TYR A 520 9.55 -7.42 34.92
CA TYR A 520 9.27 -5.98 34.96
C TYR A 520 10.28 -5.24 35.85
N LYS A 521 10.65 -5.83 37.00
CA LYS A 521 11.62 -5.22 37.92
C LYS A 521 13.01 -5.07 37.31
N GLU A 522 13.49 -6.02 36.52
CA GLU A 522 14.78 -5.88 35.83
C GLU A 522 14.75 -4.77 34.78
N VAL A 523 13.64 -4.66 34.04
CA VAL A 523 13.50 -3.67 32.97
C VAL A 523 13.23 -2.27 33.51
N PHE A 524 12.25 -2.11 34.40
CA PHE A 524 11.74 -0.81 34.84
C PHE A 524 12.18 -0.42 36.26
N GLY A 525 12.82 -1.33 37.01
CA GLY A 525 13.17 -1.11 38.41
C GLY A 525 11.98 -1.25 39.37
N LYS A 526 10.80 -1.57 38.86
CA LYS A 526 9.52 -1.69 39.58
C LYS A 526 8.80 -2.96 39.14
N THR A 527 8.10 -3.58 40.08
CA THR A 527 7.22 -4.71 39.80
C THR A 527 6.00 -4.28 38.97
N PHE A 528 5.35 -5.24 38.32
CA PHE A 528 4.14 -4.99 37.54
C PHE A 528 3.02 -4.30 38.35
N GLU A 529 2.83 -4.68 39.61
CA GLU A 529 1.83 -4.06 40.49
C GLU A 529 2.20 -2.62 40.86
N GLU A 530 3.47 -2.33 41.11
CA GLU A 530 3.95 -0.95 41.33
C GLU A 530 3.73 -0.09 40.08
N LEU A 531 4.03 -0.62 38.90
CA LEU A 531 3.80 0.08 37.62
C LEU A 531 2.32 0.35 37.36
N LYS A 532 1.39 -0.53 37.75
CA LYS A 532 -0.06 -0.27 37.64
C LYS A 532 -0.53 0.85 38.56
N VAL A 533 0.01 0.91 39.77
CA VAL A 533 -0.28 2.01 40.71
C VAL A 533 0.24 3.32 40.13
N ASP A 534 1.47 3.34 39.63
CA ASP A 534 2.06 4.53 39.03
C ASP A 534 1.33 4.97 37.77
N TRP A 535 0.90 4.04 36.92
CA TRP A 535 0.06 4.32 35.76
C TRP A 535 -1.26 5.00 36.17
N THR A 536 -1.92 4.50 37.21
CA THR A 536 -3.16 5.11 37.72
C THR A 536 -2.92 6.52 38.24
N ASN A 537 -1.83 6.73 38.99
CA ASN A 537 -1.44 8.06 39.47
C ASN A 537 -1.13 9.01 38.30
N TYR A 538 -0.37 8.54 37.30
CA TYR A 538 -0.07 9.30 36.09
C TYR A 538 -1.36 9.77 35.39
N LEU A 539 -2.36 8.90 35.25
CA LEU A 539 -3.64 9.28 34.64
C LEU A 539 -4.35 10.37 35.45
N GLN A 540 -4.40 10.25 36.78
CA GLN A 540 -5.04 11.23 37.67
C GLN A 540 -4.32 12.58 37.67
N GLU A 541 -2.99 12.58 37.56
CA GLU A 541 -2.19 13.80 37.52
C GLU A 541 -2.32 14.55 36.18
N ASN A 542 -2.47 13.81 35.07
CA ASN A 542 -2.42 14.38 33.72
C ASN A 542 -3.78 14.58 33.06
N ILE A 543 -4.84 13.91 33.53
CA ILE A 543 -6.18 14.00 32.94
C ILE A 543 -7.20 14.41 34.00
N LYS A 544 -7.70 15.64 33.88
CA LYS A 544 -8.63 16.22 34.84
C LYS A 544 -9.96 15.47 34.85
N GLY A 545 -10.32 14.93 36.02
CA GLY A 545 -11.61 14.28 36.26
C GLY A 545 -11.70 12.83 35.77
N ILE A 546 -10.57 12.22 35.41
CA ILE A 546 -10.47 10.86 34.86
C ILE A 546 -11.13 9.78 35.75
N GLU A 547 -11.30 10.05 37.05
CA GLU A 547 -11.95 9.15 38.01
C GLU A 547 -13.40 8.81 37.61
N SER A 548 -14.05 9.62 36.78
CA SER A 548 -15.38 9.30 36.26
C SER A 548 -15.39 8.12 35.30
N ILE A 549 -14.25 7.72 34.71
CA ILE A 549 -14.15 6.60 33.76
C ILE A 549 -13.17 5.49 34.15
N LEU A 550 -12.31 5.72 35.14
CA LEU A 550 -11.67 4.63 35.90
C LEU A 550 -12.74 3.81 36.66
#